data_AF-A0A183H0Q6-F1
#
_entry.id   AF-A0A183H0Q6-F1
#
_cell.length_a   1.000
_cell.length_b   1.000
_cell.length_c   1.000
_cell.angle_alpha   90.00
_cell.angle_beta   90.00
_cell.angle_gamma   90.00
#
_symmetry.space_group_name_H-M   'P 1'
#
loop_
_entity.id
_entity.type
_entity.pdbx_description
1 polymer ?
#
loop_
_entity_poly.entity_id
_entity_poly.type
_entity_poly.pdbx_seq_one_letter_code
_entity_poly.pdbx_strand_id
1 'polypeptide(L)'
;MVLISLTKTSLRDVESIIKLERFMSTTCPLHKNSAGKYRTTSGRKQMLTYEMAHRPHHIGVKKSWLTWHSQNLETFRQRQPIVIAQDEIIRRF
;
A
#
# COMPACT_ATOMS: atom_id res chain seq x y z
N MET A 1 -30.89 -48.99 22.35
CA MET A 1 -31.09 -47.96 21.32
C MET A 1 -30.69 -46.55 21.81
N VAL A 2 -29.56 -46.37 22.53
CA VAL A 2 -29.14 -45.06 23.07
C VAL A 2 -27.64 -44.76 22.91
N LEU A 3 -26.81 -45.72 22.50
CA LEU A 3 -25.35 -45.52 22.44
C LEU A 3 -24.80 -44.95 21.12
N ILE A 4 -25.64 -44.68 20.11
CA ILE A 4 -25.18 -44.18 18.79
C ILE A 4 -25.37 -42.65 18.63
N SER A 5 -26.09 -41.97 19.53
CA SER A 5 -26.38 -40.54 19.40
C SER A 5 -25.30 -39.60 19.97
N LEU A 6 -24.45 -40.08 20.88
CA LEU A 6 -23.43 -39.26 21.57
C LEU A 6 -22.13 -39.03 20.77
N THR A 7 -21.86 -39.85 19.74
CA THR A 7 -20.65 -39.69 18.91
C THR A 7 -20.85 -38.73 17.74
N LYS A 8 -22.11 -38.45 17.36
CA LYS A 8 -22.45 -37.49 16.28
C LYS A 8 -22.45 -36.03 16.71
N THR A 9 -22.44 -35.74 18.01
CA THR A 9 -22.38 -34.37 18.54
C THR A 9 -20.93 -33.91 18.68
N SER A 10 -20.04 -34.77 19.19
CA SER A 10 -18.61 -34.46 19.37
C SER A 10 -17.87 -34.18 18.05
N LEU A 11 -18.24 -34.85 16.96
CA LEU A 11 -17.60 -34.63 15.65
C LEU A 11 -17.97 -33.28 14.98
N ARG A 12 -19.06 -32.61 15.39
CA ARG A 12 -19.43 -31.30 14.82
C ARG A 12 -18.61 -30.15 15.39
N ASP A 13 -18.12 -30.29 16.62
CA ASP A 13 -17.27 -29.27 17.26
C ASP A 13 -15.84 -29.28 16.70
N VAL A 14 -15.37 -30.40 16.14
CA VAL A 14 -14.05 -30.42 15.47
C VAL A 14 -14.10 -29.73 14.11
N GLU A 15 -15.22 -29.79 13.39
CA GLU A 15 -15.41 -29.07 12.11
C GLU A 15 -15.46 -27.54 12.31
N SER A 16 -15.86 -27.04 13.48
CA SER A 16 -15.90 -25.60 13.78
C SER A 16 -14.53 -25.05 14.24
N ILE A 17 -13.69 -25.89 14.86
CA ILE A 17 -12.32 -25.54 15.30
C ILE A 17 -11.36 -25.42 14.10
N ILE A 18 -11.63 -26.12 12.99
CA ILE A 18 -10.85 -26.05 11.74
C ILE A 18 -11.57 -25.22 10.66
N LYS A 19 -12.37 -24.22 11.06
CA LYS A 19 -12.53 -23.03 10.21
C LYS A 19 -11.30 -22.13 10.33
N LEU A 20 -10.15 -22.69 9.97
CA LEU A 20 -9.11 -21.90 9.35
C LEU A 20 -9.68 -21.50 7.99
N GLU A 21 -10.55 -20.49 7.95
CA GLU A 21 -10.77 -19.72 6.73
C GLU A 21 -9.43 -19.03 6.44
N ARG A 22 -8.50 -19.82 5.91
CA ARG A 22 -7.39 -19.30 5.14
C ARG A 22 -8.07 -18.46 4.08
N PHE A 23 -7.92 -17.15 4.18
CA PHE A 23 -8.31 -16.18 3.16
C PHE A 23 -7.49 -16.47 1.88
N MET A 24 -7.72 -17.63 1.25
CA MET A 24 -7.12 -18.01 0.00
C MET A 24 -7.96 -17.39 -1.09
N SER A 25 -7.53 -16.21 -1.51
CA SER A 25 -8.05 -15.62 -2.73
C SER A 25 -7.52 -16.42 -3.92
N THR A 26 -8.39 -17.15 -4.62
CA THR A 26 -8.08 -17.86 -5.88
C THR A 26 -8.07 -16.92 -7.09
N THR A 27 -8.44 -15.65 -6.90
CA THR A 27 -8.39 -14.65 -7.96
C THR A 27 -6.94 -14.28 -8.25
N CYS A 28 -6.60 -14.12 -9.52
CA CYS A 28 -5.26 -13.67 -9.91
C CYS A 28 -4.90 -12.34 -9.21
N PRO A 29 -3.67 -12.18 -8.68
CA PRO A 29 -3.24 -10.90 -8.14
C PRO A 29 -3.17 -9.89 -9.28
N LEU A 30 -4.16 -9.02 -9.36
CA LEU A 30 -4.12 -7.88 -10.27
C LEU A 30 -3.11 -6.87 -9.70
N HIS A 31 -1.90 -6.87 -10.26
CA HIS A 31 -0.82 -5.94 -9.90
C HIS A 31 -1.12 -4.50 -10.33
N LYS A 32 -2.06 -3.87 -9.62
CA LYS A 32 -2.44 -2.47 -9.84
C LYS A 32 -1.33 -1.56 -9.31
N ASN A 33 -1.03 -0.49 -10.05
CA ASN A 33 -0.08 0.53 -9.61
C ASN A 33 -0.55 1.21 -8.32
N SER A 34 0.24 1.07 -7.25
CA SER A 34 -0.01 1.62 -5.91
C SER A 34 0.88 2.82 -5.55
N ALA A 35 1.91 3.12 -6.36
CA ALA A 35 2.90 4.13 -6.03
C ALA A 35 2.30 5.54 -6.04
N GLY A 36 2.57 6.32 -4.97
CA GLY A 36 2.21 7.74 -4.87
C GLY A 36 0.73 8.06 -5.11
N LYS A 37 -0.17 7.14 -4.76
CA LYS A 37 -1.62 7.29 -4.93
C LYS A 37 -2.34 7.02 -3.61
N TYR A 38 -3.20 7.95 -3.22
CA TYR A 38 -4.15 7.74 -2.11
C TYR A 38 -5.37 6.96 -2.58
N ARG A 39 -5.83 6.02 -1.75
CA ARG A 39 -7.05 5.25 -2.01
C ARG A 39 -8.28 6.12 -1.75
N THR A 40 -9.32 5.90 -2.54
CA THR A 40 -10.61 6.56 -2.32
C THR A 40 -11.30 5.97 -1.09
N THR A 41 -11.56 6.82 -0.10
CA THR A 41 -12.33 6.44 1.10
C THR A 41 -13.83 6.60 0.84
N SER A 42 -14.64 5.70 1.40
CA SER A 42 -16.11 5.84 1.38
C SER A 42 -16.52 7.20 1.95
N GLY A 43 -17.37 7.92 1.22
CA GLY A 43 -17.84 9.26 1.62
C GLY A 43 -16.77 10.37 1.60
N ARG A 44 -15.63 10.18 0.90
CA ARG A 44 -14.54 11.19 0.83
C ARG A 44 -14.10 11.71 2.20
N LYS A 45 -14.11 10.84 3.22
CA LYS A 45 -13.75 11.19 4.59
C LYS A 45 -12.33 11.75 4.73
N GLN A 46 -11.41 11.32 3.87
CA GLN A 46 -10.07 11.86 3.82
C GLN A 46 -10.01 13.01 2.81
N MET A 47 -9.82 14.22 3.32
CA MET A 47 -9.51 15.39 2.49
C MET A 47 -8.05 15.31 2.05
N LEU A 48 -7.81 15.43 0.74
CA LEU A 48 -6.48 15.40 0.16
C LEU A 48 -6.06 16.82 -0.22
N THR A 49 -4.79 17.14 0.03
CA THR A 49 -4.19 18.36 -0.52
C THR A 49 -4.00 18.21 -2.03
N TYR A 50 -3.77 19.33 -2.70
CA TYR A 50 -3.48 19.35 -4.14
C TYR A 50 -2.37 18.35 -4.51
N GLU A 51 -1.25 18.35 -3.79
CA GLU A 51 -0.12 17.45 -4.04
C GLU A 51 -0.49 15.97 -3.86
N MET A 52 -1.28 15.65 -2.83
CA MET A 52 -1.71 14.28 -2.55
C MET A 52 -2.72 13.74 -3.57
N ALA A 53 -3.55 14.62 -4.14
CA ALA A 53 -4.58 14.23 -5.11
C ALA A 53 -3.99 13.81 -6.48
N HIS A 54 -2.77 14.26 -6.81
CA HIS A 54 -2.17 14.07 -8.13
C HIS A 54 -1.23 12.85 -8.18
N ARG A 55 -1.51 11.94 -9.13
CA ARG A 55 -0.70 10.75 -9.40
C ARG A 55 0.74 11.08 -9.84
N PRO A 56 1.71 10.14 -9.66
CA PRO A 56 3.11 10.38 -10.02
C PRO A 56 3.35 10.75 -11.48
N HIS A 57 2.61 10.23 -12.45
CA HIS A 57 2.80 10.60 -13.86
C HIS A 57 2.40 12.06 -14.19
N HIS A 58 1.85 12.81 -13.23
CA HIS A 58 1.56 14.23 -13.42
C HIS A 58 2.70 15.17 -12.96
N ILE A 59 3.86 14.63 -12.51
CA ILE A 59 5.04 15.46 -12.22
C ILE A 59 5.47 16.16 -13.52
N GLY A 60 5.71 17.47 -13.46
CA GLY A 60 6.11 18.28 -14.61
C GLY A 60 4.94 18.79 -15.47
N VAL A 61 3.70 18.38 -15.18
CA VAL A 61 2.50 18.87 -15.88
C VAL A 61 1.54 19.58 -14.92
N LYS A 62 1.04 18.84 -13.91
CA LYS A 62 0.11 19.41 -12.91
C LYS A 62 0.80 19.71 -11.60
N LYS A 63 1.81 18.92 -11.23
CA LYS A 63 2.60 19.14 -10.01
C LYS A 63 4.07 19.37 -10.32
N SER A 64 4.69 20.19 -9.48
CA SER A 64 6.11 20.49 -9.50
C SER A 64 6.93 19.39 -8.82
N TRP A 65 8.25 19.52 -8.87
CA TRP A 65 9.17 18.85 -7.96
C TRP A 65 9.18 19.56 -6.60
N LEU A 66 9.36 18.78 -5.53
CA LEU A 66 9.43 19.27 -4.15
C LEU A 66 10.84 19.78 -3.76
N THR A 67 11.85 19.46 -4.57
CA THR A 67 13.25 19.86 -4.38
C THR A 67 13.85 20.18 -5.73
N TRP A 68 14.62 21.26 -5.78
CA TRP A 68 15.33 21.72 -6.98
C TRP A 68 16.83 21.74 -6.69
N HIS A 69 17.62 21.07 -7.53
CA HIS A 69 19.08 21.06 -7.45
C HIS A 69 19.70 20.70 -8.82
N SER A 70 20.98 20.99 -9.01
CA SER A 70 21.69 20.77 -10.29
C SER A 70 22.16 19.33 -10.51
N GLN A 71 22.30 18.53 -9.45
CA GLN A 71 22.93 17.19 -9.53
C GLN A 71 22.16 16.15 -10.37
N ASN A 72 20.90 16.40 -10.74
CA ASN A 72 20.16 15.51 -11.65
C ASN A 72 20.40 15.83 -13.13
N LEU A 73 21.08 16.94 -13.44
CA LEU A 73 21.48 17.28 -14.80
C LEU A 73 22.68 16.41 -15.21
N GLU A 74 22.68 15.95 -16.46
CA GLU A 74 23.71 15.02 -16.99
C GLU A 74 25.14 15.51 -16.73
N THR A 75 25.41 16.80 -16.96
CA THR A 75 26.73 17.41 -16.76
C THR A 75 27.22 17.40 -15.31
N PHE A 76 26.30 17.45 -14.35
CA PHE A 76 26.61 17.58 -12.92
C PHE A 76 26.26 16.31 -12.13
N ARG A 77 25.97 15.20 -12.83
CA ARG A 77 25.50 13.97 -12.23
C ARG A 77 26.59 13.32 -11.39
N GLN A 78 26.36 13.26 -10.09
CA GLN A 78 27.24 12.57 -9.14
C GLN A 78 26.76 11.12 -8.93
N ARG A 79 27.71 10.21 -8.66
CA ARG A 79 27.38 8.80 -8.34
C ARG A 79 26.61 8.68 -7.02
N GLN A 80 26.94 9.51 -6.04
CA GLN A 80 26.30 9.56 -4.74
C GLN A 80 25.97 11.03 -4.41
N PRO A 81 24.76 11.50 -4.76
CA PRO A 81 24.36 12.89 -4.54
C PRO A 81 24.05 13.15 -3.05
N ILE A 82 24.91 13.94 -2.40
CA ILE A 82 24.74 14.35 -0.99
C ILE A 82 23.42 15.11 -0.75
N VAL A 83 22.93 15.83 -1.75
CA VAL A 83 21.72 16.67 -1.64
C VAL A 83 20.47 15.82 -1.35
N ILE A 84 20.42 14.57 -1.83
CA ILE A 84 19.29 13.67 -1.53
C ILE A 84 19.25 13.32 -0.05
N ALA A 85 20.41 12.99 0.54
CA ALA A 85 20.49 12.69 1.97
C ALA A 85 20.14 13.91 2.83
N GLN A 86 20.57 15.10 2.41
CA GLN A 86 20.21 16.36 3.08
C GLN A 86 18.69 16.64 3.00
N ASP A 87 18.07 16.44 1.83
CA ASP A 87 16.63 16.63 1.65
C ASP A 87 15.82 15.69 2.54
N GLU A 88 16.23 14.43 2.68
CA GLU A 88 15.58 13.48 3.61
C GLU A 88 15.71 13.90 5.07
N ILE A 89 16.87 14.42 5.49
CA ILE A 89 17.08 14.92 6.86
C ILE A 89 16.15 16.11 7.12
N ILE A 90 16.14 17.10 6.23
CA ILE A 90 15.33 18.33 6.40
C ILE A 90 13.83 18.02 6.43
N ARG A 91 13.35 17.02 5.67
CA ARG A 91 11.92 16.63 5.68
C ARG A 91 11.49 15.89 6.96
N ARG A 92 12.44 15.30 7.67
CA ARG A 92 12.19 14.51 8.88
C ARG A 92 12.44 15.29 10.17
N PHE A 93 13.32 16.29 10.12
CA PHE A 93 13.60 17.22 11.21
C PHE A 93 12.38 18.11 11.49
#